data_AF-A0A8J6Z3E3-F1
#
_entry.id   AF-A0A8J6Z3E3-F1
#
_cell.length_a   1.000
_cell.length_b   1.000
_cell.length_c   1.000
_cell.angle_alpha   90.00
_cell.angle_beta   90.00
_cell.angle_gamma   90.00
#
_symmetry.space_group_name_H-M   'P 1'
#
loop_
_entity.id
_entity.type
_entity.pdbx_description
1 polymer ?
#
loop_
_entity_poly.entity_id
_entity_poly.type
_entity_poly.pdbx_seq_one_letter_code
_entity_poly.pdbx_strand_id
1 'polypeptide(L)' 'MLNPEDADKMIRFLSAAWFICKTEEDRQEFHRLAEELRKASGRPSQSSTEKP' A
#
# COMPACT_ATOMS: atom_id res chain seq x y z
N MET A 1 -9.06 6.05 13.33
CA MET A 1 -8.64 6.36 11.95
C MET A 1 -7.15 6.61 12.00
N LEU A 2 -6.36 5.88 11.19
CA LEU A 2 -4.92 6.09 11.10
C LEU A 2 -4.66 7.47 10.48
N ASN A 3 -3.68 8.21 11.00
CA ASN A 3 -3.29 9.49 10.41
C ASN A 3 -2.86 9.30 8.94
N PRO A 4 -3.41 10.05 7.97
CA PRO A 4 -3.03 9.94 6.56
C PRO A 4 -1.54 10.15 6.27
N GLU A 5 -0.84 10.94 7.07
CA GLU A 5 0.60 11.19 6.88
C GLU A 5 1.43 9.97 7.29
N ASP A 6 1.10 9.35 8.42
CA ASP A 6 1.80 8.15 8.89
C ASP A 6 1.50 6.96 7.97
N ALA A 7 0.27 6.86 7.46
CA ALA A 7 -0.07 5.88 6.44
C ALA A 7 0.80 6.04 5.18
N ASP A 8 1.05 7.26 4.71
CA ASP A 8 1.92 7.49 3.55
C ASP A 8 3.36 7.06 3.79
N LYS A 9 3.91 7.37 4.98
CA LYS A 9 5.27 6.94 5.35
C LYS A 9 5.37 5.41 5.36
N MET A 10 4.38 4.74 5.94
CA MET A 10 4.31 3.28 5.99
C MET A 10 4.14 2.68 4.59
N ILE A 11 3.24 3.21 3.76
CA ILE A 11 3.03 2.76 2.38
C ILE A 11 4.33 2.88 1.57
N ARG A 12 5.06 4.01 1.68
CA ARG A 12 6.36 4.18 1.01
C ARG A 12 7.38 3.12 1.42
N PHE A 13 7.41 2.77 2.71
CA PHE A 13 8.27 1.68 3.19
C PHE A 13 7.86 0.33 2.60
N LEU A 14 6.56 0.01 2.58
CA LEU A 14 6.04 -1.22 1.97
C LEU A 14 6.29 -1.28 0.45
N SER A 15 6.21 -0.14 -0.26
CA SER A 15 6.54 -0.07 -1.70
C SER A 15 8.00 -0.37 -1.98
N ALA A 16 8.92 0.08 -1.10
CA ALA A 16 10.33 -0.28 -1.23
C ALA A 16 10.55 -1.79 -1.04
N ALA A 17 9.86 -2.41 -0.07
CA ALA A 17 9.89 -3.85 0.13
C ALA A 17 9.33 -4.60 -1.09
N TRP A 18 8.16 -4.19 -1.60
CA TRP A 18 7.55 -4.74 -2.81
C TRP A 18 8.50 -4.78 -4.00
N PHE A 19 9.32 -3.72 -4.19
CA PHE A 19 10.26 -3.61 -5.30
C PHE A 19 11.44 -4.59 -5.22
N ILE A 20 11.85 -4.98 -4.00
CA ILE A 20 13.00 -5.88 -3.80
C ILE A 20 12.60 -7.35 -3.64
N CYS A 21 11.32 -7.63 -3.36
CA CYS A 21 10.77 -8.98 -3.23
C CYS A 21 11.01 -9.85 -4.46
N LYS A 22 11.31 -11.13 -4.20
CA LYS A 22 11.68 -12.10 -5.25
C LYS A 22 10.48 -12.91 -5.73
N THR A 23 9.53 -13.18 -4.85
CA THR A 23 8.34 -13.96 -5.20
C THR A 23 7.16 -13.02 -5.52
N GLU A 24 6.22 -13.54 -6.30
CA GLU A 24 4.97 -12.84 -6.58
C GLU A 24 4.06 -12.83 -5.34
N GLU A 25 4.10 -13.88 -4.53
CA GLU A 25 3.35 -13.97 -3.27
C GLU A 25 3.73 -12.84 -2.30
N ASP A 26 5.04 -12.57 -2.13
CA ASP A 26 5.51 -11.47 -1.28
C ASP A 26 5.01 -10.12 -1.83
N ARG A 27 5.09 -9.92 -3.15
CA ARG A 27 4.58 -8.69 -3.81
C ARG A 27 3.09 -8.51 -3.58
N GLN A 28 2.29 -9.58 -3.66
CA GLN A 28 0.86 -9.52 -3.38
C GLN A 28 0.58 -9.16 -1.92
N GLU A 29 1.36 -9.69 -0.98
CA GLU A 29 1.19 -9.38 0.44
C GLU A 29 1.56 -7.93 0.75
N PHE A 30 2.68 -7.41 0.24
CA PHE A 30 3.03 -5.99 0.41
C PHE A 30 2.00 -5.05 -0.23
N HIS A 31 1.44 -5.43 -1.37
CA HIS A 31 0.36 -4.69 -2.00
C HIS A 31 -0.90 -4.69 -1.12
N ARG A 32 -1.32 -5.85 -0.61
CA ARG A 32 -2.48 -5.99 0.28
C ARG A 32 -2.31 -5.15 1.55
N LEU A 33 -1.12 -5.18 2.17
CA LEU A 33 -0.82 -4.38 3.36
C LEU A 33 -0.90 -2.88 3.08
N ALA A 34 -0.42 -2.42 1.93
CA ALA A 34 -0.54 -1.01 1.54
C ALA A 34 -2.01 -0.59 1.35
N GLU A 35 -2.85 -1.46 0.79
CA GLU A 35 -4.29 -1.21 0.66
C GLU A 35 -5.01 -1.14 2.01
N GLU A 36 -4.66 -2.00 2.98
CA GLU A 36 -5.22 -1.92 4.33
C GLU A 36 -4.84 -0.59 5.02
N LEU A 37 -3.63 -0.08 4.80
CA LEU A 37 -3.22 1.24 5.34
C LEU A 37 -3.98 2.39 4.69
N ARG A 38 -4.27 2.32 3.38
CA ARG A 38 -5.12 3.30 2.70
C ARG A 38 -6.52 3.30 3.30
N LYS A 39 -7.13 2.12 3.44
CA LYS A 39 -8.45 1.97 4.05
C LYS A 39 -8.48 2.49 5.49
N ALA A 40 -7.49 2.13 6.31
CA ALA A 40 -7.39 2.56 7.71
C ALA A 40 -7.23 4.08 7.88
N SER A 41 -6.67 4.75 6.86
CA SER A 41 -6.47 6.21 6.80
C SER A 41 -7.53 6.96 5.98
N GLY A 42 -8.56 6.27 5.48
CA GLY A 42 -9.64 6.87 4.70
C GLY A 42 -9.24 7.28 3.28
N ARG A 43 -8.14 6.75 2.75
CA ARG A 43 -7.69 6.97 1.38
C ARG A 43 -8.40 6.02 0.41
N PRO A 44 -8.62 6.45 -0.85
CA PRO A 44 -9.08 5.54 -1.89
C PRO A 44 -8.04 4.44 -2.15
N SER A 45 -8.50 3.26 -2.56
CA SER A 45 -7.61 2.19 -2.99
C SER A 45 -6.85 2.59 -4.24
N GLN A 46 -5.62 2.08 -4.41
CA GLN A 46 -4.81 2.41 -5.58
C GLN A 46 -5.45 1.89 -6.88
N SER A 47 -6.15 0.76 -6.81
CA SER A 47 -6.91 0.19 -7.93
C SER A 47 -8.09 1.07 -8.38
N SER A 48 -8.58 1.97 -7.52
CA SER A 48 -9.60 2.95 -7.88
C SER A 48 -9.03 4.23 -8.50
N THR A 49 -7.71 4.42 -8.47
CA THR A 49 -7.01 5.54 -9.11
C THR A 49 -6.45 5.22 -10.50
N GLU A 50 -6.54 3.97 -10.95
CA GLU A 50 -6.28 3.57 -12.34
C GLU A 50 -7.58 3.30 -13.10
N LYS A 51 -8.17 4.35 -13.69
CA LYS A 51 -8.89 4.24 -14.96
C LYS A 51 -8.75 5.56 -15.75
N PRO A 52 -8.69 5.48 -17.09
CA PRO A 52 -8.29 6.57 -17.98
C PRO A 52 -9.32 7.71 -18.07
#